data_AF-A0A2R6MF12-F1
#
_entry.id   AF-A0A2R6MF12-F1
#
_cell.length_a   1.000
_cell.length_b   1.000
_cell.length_c   1.000
_cell.angle_alpha   90.00
_cell.angle_beta   90.00
_cell.angle_gamma   90.00
#
_symmetry.space_group_name_H-M   'P 1'
#
loop_
_entity.id
_entity.type
_entity.pdbx_description
1 polymer ?
#
loop_
_entity_poly.entity_id
_entity_poly.type
_entity_poly.pdbx_seq_one_letter_code
_entity_poly.pdbx_strand_id
1 'polypeptide(L)'
;MVSRLIRQYSHRWGIENGFKQIKRFRVRATSMKFEYRFFNFLYACTMYNAWRLVDLLVKIELLAESEFRHKPLVTADLFLTIAKDYAGLDPPD
;
A
#
# COMPACT_ATOMS: atom_id res chain seq x y z
N MET A 1 -3.84 32.08 -9.01
CA MET A 1 -5.08 31.32 -9.31
C MET A 1 -4.77 29.93 -9.88
N VAL A 2 -3.94 29.84 -10.92
CA VAL A 2 -3.53 28.57 -11.58
C VAL A 2 -2.80 27.59 -10.65
N SER A 3 -1.92 28.08 -9.77
CA SER A 3 -1.19 27.24 -8.80
C SER A 3 -2.09 26.48 -7.82
N ARG A 4 -3.26 27.03 -7.47
CA ARG A 4 -4.23 26.38 -6.59
C ARG A 4 -4.98 25.25 -7.30
N LEU A 5 -5.28 25.44 -8.60
CA LEU A 5 -5.85 24.41 -9.47
C LEU A 5 -4.87 23.26 -9.71
N ILE A 6 -3.60 23.55 -10.01
CA ILE A 6 -2.55 22.53 -10.17
C ILE A 6 -2.40 21.72 -8.89
N ARG A 7 -2.34 22.37 -7.71
CA ARG A 7 -2.24 21.67 -6.43
C ARG A 7 -3.45 20.78 -6.15
N GLN A 8 -4.66 21.21 -6.48
CA GLN A 8 -5.86 20.35 -6.36
C GLN A 8 -5.79 19.16 -7.33
N TYR A 9 -5.34 19.38 -8.56
CA TYR A 9 -5.22 18.31 -9.55
C TYR A 9 -4.15 17.27 -9.17
N SER A 10 -3.06 17.69 -8.50
CA SER A 10 -2.05 16.77 -7.97
C SER A 10 -2.60 15.76 -6.94
N HIS A 11 -3.67 16.11 -6.21
CA HIS A 11 -4.30 15.17 -5.27
C HIS A 11 -4.96 13.99 -5.99
N ARG A 12 -5.49 14.19 -7.20
CA ARG A 12 -6.08 13.12 -8.02
C ARG A 12 -5.03 12.07 -8.41
N TRP A 13 -3.85 12.54 -8.83
CA TRP A 13 -2.72 11.67 -9.16
C TRP A 13 -2.26 10.84 -7.95
N GLY A 14 -2.32 11.42 -6.74
CA GLY A 14 -2.07 10.70 -5.49
C GLY A 14 -2.99 9.50 -5.29
N ILE A 15 -4.28 9.66 -5.57
CA ILE A 15 -5.27 8.59 -5.48
C ILE A 15 -4.97 7.48 -6.49
N GLU A 16 -4.71 7.83 -7.75
CA GLU A 16 -4.40 6.85 -8.81
C GLU A 16 -3.14 6.02 -8.48
N ASN A 17 -2.10 6.67 -7.96
CA ASN A 17 -0.89 5.96 -7.51
C ASN A 17 -1.14 5.09 -6.29
N GLY A 18 -1.97 5.54 -5.34
CA GLY A 18 -2.41 4.71 -4.22
C GLY A 18 -3.14 3.45 -4.69
N PHE A 19 -4.10 3.59 -5.61
CA PHE A 19 -4.82 2.45 -6.17
C PHE A 19 -3.91 1.48 -6.94
N LYS A 20 -2.88 1.97 -7.65
CA LYS A 20 -1.88 1.09 -8.28
C LYS A 20 -1.14 0.22 -7.26
N GLN A 21 -0.82 0.77 -6.09
CA GLN A 21 -0.16 0.04 -5.01
C GLN A 21 -1.10 -0.97 -4.33
N ILE A 22 -2.35 -0.59 -4.05
CA ILE A 22 -3.36 -1.47 -3.44
C ILE A 22 -3.59 -2.75 -4.26
N LYS A 23 -3.49 -2.68 -5.59
CA LYS A 23 -3.61 -3.85 -6.47
C LYS A 23 -2.60 -4.96 -6.16
N ARG A 24 -1.43 -4.64 -5.57
CA ARG A 24 -0.44 -5.64 -5.16
C ARG A 24 -0.91 -6.49 -3.98
N PHE A 25 -1.74 -5.93 -3.11
CA PHE A 25 -2.29 -6.61 -1.93
C PHE A 25 -3.60 -7.36 -2.22
N ARG A 26 -4.17 -7.18 -3.41
CA ARG A 26 -5.44 -7.79 -3.79
C ARG A 26 -5.24 -9.27 -4.10
N VAL A 27 -6.06 -10.12 -3.49
CA VAL A 27 -6.10 -11.56 -3.79
C VAL A 27 -6.60 -11.76 -5.21
N ARG A 28 -5.96 -12.64 -5.98
CA ARG A 28 -6.45 -13.08 -7.29
C ARG A 28 -7.64 -14.01 -7.07
N ALA A 29 -8.85 -13.47 -7.21
CA ALA A 29 -10.09 -14.23 -7.06
C ALA A 29 -10.89 -14.19 -8.37
N THR A 30 -11.34 -15.36 -8.83
CA THR A 30 -12.20 -15.51 -10.03
C THR A 30 -13.68 -15.36 -9.71
N SER A 31 -14.05 -15.34 -8.43
CA SER A 31 -15.45 -15.26 -7.99
C SER A 31 -16.14 -13.98 -8.47
N MET A 32 -17.37 -14.13 -8.97
CA MET A 32 -18.22 -13.03 -9.44
C MET A 32 -19.18 -12.51 -8.36
N LYS A 33 -19.29 -13.18 -7.20
CA LYS A 33 -20.19 -12.70 -6.15
C LYS A 33 -19.68 -11.39 -5.57
N PHE A 34 -20.60 -10.46 -5.38
CA PHE A 34 -20.30 -9.11 -4.90
C PHE A 34 -19.59 -9.12 -3.54
N GLU A 35 -20.07 -9.94 -2.59
CA GLU A 35 -19.54 -10.00 -1.23
C GLU A 35 -18.04 -10.33 -1.21
N TYR A 36 -17.61 -11.32 -1.99
CA TYR A 36 -16.22 -11.71 -2.09
C TYR A 36 -15.35 -10.62 -2.72
N ARG A 37 -15.86 -9.91 -3.74
CA ARG A 37 -15.13 -8.81 -4.38
C ARG A 37 -14.98 -7.62 -3.44
N PHE A 38 -16.04 -7.30 -2.70
CA PHE A 38 -16.03 -6.22 -1.73
C PHE A 38 -15.10 -6.53 -0.55
N PHE A 39 -15.18 -7.75 0.00
CA PHE A 39 -14.29 -8.20 1.05
C PHE A 39 -12.81 -8.14 0.60
N ASN A 40 -12.49 -8.70 -0.57
CA ASN A 40 -11.12 -8.67 -1.10
C ASN A 40 -10.62 -7.23 -1.32
N PHE A 41 -11.49 -6.32 -1.76
CA PHE A 41 -11.14 -4.90 -1.87
C PHE A 41 -10.83 -4.27 -0.51
N LEU A 42 -11.70 -4.45 0.49
CA LEU A 42 -11.48 -3.95 1.84
C LEU A 42 -10.21 -4.53 2.45
N TYR A 43 -10.00 -5.84 2.32
CA TYR A 43 -8.82 -6.54 2.79
C TYR A 43 -7.53 -5.95 2.18
N ALA A 44 -7.52 -5.71 0.87
CA ALA A 44 -6.39 -5.08 0.20
C ALA A 44 -6.11 -3.65 0.70
N CYS A 45 -7.16 -2.87 0.97
CA CYS A 45 -7.02 -1.53 1.57
C CYS A 45 -6.44 -1.59 2.98
N THR A 46 -6.89 -2.53 3.82
CA THR A 46 -6.37 -2.74 5.17
C THR A 46 -4.89 -3.13 5.14
N MET A 47 -4.51 -4.08 4.28
CA MET A 47 -3.12 -4.50 4.11
C MET A 47 -2.23 -3.36 3.60
N TYR A 48 -2.71 -2.56 2.65
CA TYR A 48 -1.99 -1.37 2.19
C TYR A 48 -1.75 -0.38 3.33
N ASN A 49 -2.76 -0.11 4.16
CA ASN A 49 -2.62 0.81 5.30
C ASN A 49 -1.65 0.26 6.35
N ALA A 50 -1.70 -1.04 6.65
CA ALA A 50 -0.76 -1.70 7.56
C ALA A 50 0.69 -1.58 7.03
N TRP A 51 0.90 -1.85 5.75
CA TRP A 51 2.20 -1.65 5.11
C TRP A 51 2.69 -0.20 5.20
N ARG A 52 1.84 0.79 4.91
CA ARG A 52 2.20 2.21 5.03
C ARG A 52 2.54 2.59 6.48
N LEU A 53 1.84 2.04 7.47
CA LEU A 53 2.13 2.26 8.88
C LEU A 53 3.49 1.67 9.26
N VAL A 54 3.80 0.44 8.82
CA VAL A 54 5.12 -0.17 9.04
C VAL A 54 6.23 0.64 8.36
N ASP A 55 6.04 1.06 7.10
CA ASP A 55 7.00 1.93 6.40
C ASP A 55 7.25 3.24 7.15
N LEU A 56 6.21 3.83 7.75
CA LEU A 56 6.33 5.04 8.56
C LEU A 56 7.07 4.79 9.87
N LEU A 57 6.75 3.72 10.60
CA LEU A 57 7.45 3.35 11.84
C LEU A 57 8.93 3.10 11.60
N VAL A 58 9.27 2.34 10.55
CA VAL A 58 10.67 2.07 10.17
C VAL A 58 11.41 3.35 9.79
N LYS A 59 10.73 4.30 9.12
CA LYS A 59 11.33 5.60 8.81
C LYS A 59 11.59 6.44 10.05
N ILE A 60 10.66 6.45 11.01
CA ILE A 60 10.84 7.19 12.27
C ILE A 60 12.04 6.64 13.04
N GLU A 61 12.21 5.32 13.04
CA GLU A 61 13.31 4.68 13.77
C GLU A 61 14.67 4.83 13.08
N LEU A 62 14.71 4.73 11.74
CA LEU A 62 15.97 4.67 10.98
C LEU A 62 16.42 6.01 10.38
N LEU A 63 15.55 7.01 10.25
CA LEU A 63 15.88 8.30 9.62
C LEU A 63 15.73 9.46 10.60
N ALA A 64 16.66 10.43 10.51
CA ALA A 64 16.44 11.75 11.08
C ALA A 64 15.33 12.49 10.29
N GLU A 65 14.60 13.41 10.95
CA GLU A 65 13.45 14.14 10.39
C GLU A 65 13.69 14.80 9.01
N SER A 66 14.95 15.07 8.64
CA SER A 66 15.35 15.70 7.39
C SER A 66 15.36 14.76 6.16
N GLU A 67 15.30 13.44 6.33
CA GLU A 67 15.44 12.47 5.23
C GLU A 67 14.13 11.79 4.80
N PHE A 68 12.97 12.27 5.28
CA PHE A 68 11.66 11.70 4.92
C PHE A 68 11.34 11.84 3.43
N ARG A 69 11.80 10.87 2.63
CA ARG A 69 11.42 10.74 1.22
C ARG A 69 10.09 10.02 1.08
N HIS A 70 9.36 10.42 0.04
CA HIS A 70 8.08 9.80 -0.31
C HIS A 70 8.24 8.34 -0.79
N LYS A 71 9.47 7.93 -1.15
CA LYS A 71 9.79 6.55 -1.51
C LYS A 71 9.67 5.65 -0.27
N PRO A 72 8.96 4.52 -0.33
CA PRO A 72 8.92 3.58 0.79
C PRO A 72 10.31 2.95 1.02
N LEU A 73 10.74 2.89 2.28
CA LEU A 73 11.90 2.12 2.72
C LEU A 73 11.56 0.63 2.75
N VAL A 74 10.41 0.31 3.34
CA VAL A 74 9.86 -1.05 3.30
C VAL A 74 9.04 -1.18 2.04
N THR A 75 9.49 -1.98 1.07
CA THR A 75 8.71 -2.22 -0.15
C THR A 75 7.48 -3.08 0.18
N ALA A 76 6.42 -2.94 -0.63
CA ALA A 76 5.20 -3.75 -0.46
C ALA A 76 5.51 -5.25 -0.55
N ASP A 77 6.43 -5.63 -1.43
CA ASP A 77 6.83 -7.02 -1.65
C ASP A 77 7.59 -7.57 -0.43
N LEU A 78 8.51 -6.79 0.17
CA LEU A 78 9.19 -7.17 1.41
C LEU A 78 8.20 -7.36 2.56
N PHE A 79 7.26 -6.43 2.72
CA PHE A 79 6.21 -6.55 3.74
C PHE A 79 5.39 -7.83 3.56
N LEU A 80 4.99 -8.14 2.32
CA LEU A 80 4.23 -9.36 2.01
C LEU A 80 5.05 -10.63 2.25
N THR A 81 6.34 -10.65 1.89
CA THR A 81 7.22 -11.79 2.15
C THR A 81 7.31 -12.09 3.63
N ILE A 82 7.55 -11.06 4.45
CA ILE A 82 7.61 -11.22 5.92
C ILE A 82 6.24 -11.66 6.46
N ALA A 83 5.15 -11.02 6.04
CA ALA A 83 3.81 -11.37 6.51
C ALA A 83 3.41 -12.83 6.18
N LYS A 84 3.83 -13.33 5.00
CA LYS A 84 3.61 -14.72 4.60
C LYS A 84 4.38 -15.71 5.47
N ASP A 85 5.65 -15.41 5.73
CA ASP A 85 6.50 -16.22 6.61
C ASP A 85 5.88 -16.34 8.01
N TYR A 86 5.44 -15.22 8.60
CA TYR A 86 4.72 -15.22 9.88
C TYR A 86 3.39 -15.98 9.86
N ALA A 87 2.72 -16.03 8.71
CA ALA A 87 1.46 -16.77 8.54
C ALA A 87 1.67 -18.27 8.23
N GLY A 88 2.93 -18.73 8.10
CA GLY A 88 3.25 -20.09 7.69
C GLY A 88 2.83 -20.41 6.25
N LEU A 89 2.76 -19.39 5.39
CA LEU A 89 2.46 -19.54 3.97
C LEU A 89 3.75 -19.65 3.17
N ASP A 90 3.76 -20.52 2.17
CA ASP A 90 4.92 -20.67 1.30
C ASP A 90 5.34 -19.32 0.68
N PRO A 91 6.67 -19.09 0.53
CA PRO A 91 7.18 -17.89 -0.11
C PRO A 91 6.60 -17.75 -1.52
N PRO A 92 6.38 -16.51 -2.02
CA PRO A 92 5.94 -16.31 -3.40
C PRO A 92 6.96 -16.94 -4.38
N ASP A 93 6.46 -17.71 -5.36
CA ASP A 93 7.21 -18.07 -6.57
C ASP A 93 7.77 -16.82 -7.28
#